data_AF-A0A1D6LZQ3-F1
#
_entry.id   AF-A0A1D6LZQ3-F1
#
_cell.length_a   1.000
_cell.length_b   1.000
_cell.length_c   1.000
_cell.angle_alpha   90.00
_cell.angle_beta   90.00
_cell.angle_gamma   90.00
#
_symmetry.space_group_name_H-M   'P 1'
#
loop_
_entity.id
_entity.type
_entity.pdbx_description
1 polymer ?
#
loop_
_entity_poly.entity_id
_entity_poly.type
_entity_poly.pdbx_seq_one_letter_code
_entity_poly.pdbx_strand_id
1 'polypeptide(L)'
;MVASASVASPTSHRCFDEEVLEGIRRAVVDSAYEVISLKGYTSWAIGYSVASLAASLLCDQRRIHPVSVLARGFHDIPDGNDVFLSLPARLGRVGIQGVTEMELTEEEAKRLRRSAKTIWENCQLLGL
;
A
#
# COMPACT_ATOMS: atom_id res chain seq x y z
N MET A 1 48.50 -9.47 17.27
CA MET A 1 47.39 -8.76 17.92
C MET A 1 46.28 -8.67 16.88
N VAL A 2 45.31 -9.60 16.77
CA VAL A 2 44.15 -9.84 17.66
C VAL A 2 43.74 -8.58 18.41
N ALA A 3 42.51 -8.06 18.39
CA ALA A 3 41.17 -8.52 18.00
C ALA A 3 40.35 -7.23 17.63
N SER A 4 39.10 -7.19 17.16
CA SER A 4 37.92 -8.03 17.39
C SER A 4 36.90 -7.82 16.27
N ALA A 5 36.22 -8.91 15.94
CA ALA A 5 34.97 -8.92 15.21
C ALA A 5 33.84 -8.26 16.01
N SER A 6 32.88 -7.65 15.30
CA SER A 6 31.50 -7.56 15.76
C SER A 6 30.60 -8.09 14.65
N VAL A 7 30.03 -9.26 14.91
CA VAL A 7 29.01 -9.94 14.12
C VAL A 7 27.74 -9.09 14.09
N ALA A 8 27.19 -8.84 12.91
CA ALA A 8 25.77 -8.52 12.73
C ALA A 8 25.22 -9.48 11.65
N SER A 9 24.16 -10.19 12.01
CA SER A 9 23.62 -11.41 11.40
C SER A 9 23.32 -11.36 9.89
N PRO A 10 23.34 -12.52 9.19
CA PRO A 10 22.89 -12.63 7.81
C PRO A 10 21.36 -12.86 7.79
N THR A 11 20.58 -11.81 7.60
CA THR A 11 19.16 -11.94 7.21
C THR A 11 19.02 -11.64 5.73
N SER A 12 18.47 -12.62 5.00
CA SER A 12 18.43 -12.74 3.56
C SER A 12 17.88 -11.50 2.83
N HIS A 13 18.76 -10.61 2.36
CA HIS A 13 18.42 -9.69 1.29
C HIS A 13 18.45 -10.48 -0.02
N ARG A 14 17.29 -10.91 -0.52
CA ARG A 14 17.17 -11.25 -1.94
C ARG A 14 17.35 -9.94 -2.71
N CYS A 15 18.54 -9.74 -3.26
CA CYS A 15 18.90 -8.64 -4.14
C CYS A 15 18.14 -8.83 -5.45
N PHE A 16 16.89 -8.39 -5.50
CA PHE A 16 16.19 -8.24 -6.77
C PHE A 16 16.71 -6.95 -7.40
N ASP A 17 17.12 -7.02 -8.66
CA ASP A 17 17.54 -5.84 -9.40
C ASP A 17 16.37 -4.84 -9.46
N GLU A 18 16.66 -3.55 -9.30
CA GLU A 18 15.66 -2.48 -9.34
C GLU A 18 14.84 -2.53 -10.65
N GLU A 19 15.49 -2.90 -11.77
CA GLU A 19 14.84 -3.10 -13.06
C GLU A 19 13.79 -4.22 -13.03
N VAL A 20 14.04 -5.29 -12.30
CA VAL A 20 13.11 -6.41 -12.15
C VAL A 20 11.92 -5.99 -11.28
N LEU A 21 12.17 -5.26 -10.18
CA LEU A 21 11.11 -4.74 -9.31
C LEU A 21 10.20 -3.76 -10.06
N GLU A 22 10.79 -2.86 -10.84
CA GLU A 22 10.06 -1.92 -11.68
C GLU A 22 9.28 -2.64 -12.79
N GLY A 23 9.85 -3.70 -13.38
CA GLY A 23 9.16 -4.57 -14.32
C GLY A 23 7.93 -5.25 -13.72
N ILE A 24 8.04 -5.78 -12.49
CA ILE A 24 6.92 -6.37 -11.75
C ILE A 24 5.87 -5.30 -11.45
N ARG A 25 6.27 -4.12 -10.98
CA ARG A 25 5.35 -3.00 -10.70
C ARG A 25 4.55 -2.63 -11.95
N ARG A 26 5.24 -2.52 -13.09
CA ARG A 26 4.60 -2.22 -14.38
C ARG A 26 3.64 -3.32 -14.80
N ALA A 27 4.04 -4.59 -14.66
CA ALA A 27 3.15 -5.72 -14.95
C ALA A 27 1.89 -5.72 -14.09
N VAL A 28 1.98 -5.35 -12.80
CA VAL A 28 0.79 -5.22 -11.92
C VAL A 28 -0.17 -4.15 -12.45
N VAL A 29 0.34 -2.99 -12.87
CA VAL A 29 -0.49 -1.91 -13.44
C VAL A 29 -1.10 -2.33 -14.78
N ASP A 30 -0.28 -2.87 -15.68
CA ASP A 30 -0.68 -3.23 -17.04
C ASP A 30 -1.68 -4.40 -17.06
N SER A 31 -1.56 -5.33 -16.11
CA SER A 31 -2.46 -6.50 -16.01
C SER A 31 -3.93 -6.12 -15.84
N ALA A 32 -4.23 -5.03 -15.12
CA ALA A 32 -5.59 -4.55 -14.96
C ALA A 32 -6.16 -4.07 -16.30
N TYR A 33 -5.38 -3.33 -17.08
CA TYR A 33 -5.77 -2.85 -18.41
C TYR A 33 -5.90 -3.98 -19.42
N GLU A 34 -5.02 -4.98 -19.35
CA GLU A 34 -5.07 -6.17 -20.21
C GLU A 34 -6.35 -6.99 -19.95
N VAL A 35 -6.73 -7.21 -18.70
CA VAL A 35 -7.97 -7.94 -18.39
C VAL A 35 -9.20 -7.17 -18.90
N ILE A 36 -9.20 -5.84 -18.77
CA ILE A 36 -10.27 -4.99 -19.31
C ILE A 36 -10.30 -5.05 -20.84
N SER A 37 -9.16 -5.02 -21.52
CA SER A 37 -9.12 -5.08 -22.99
C SER A 37 -9.57 -6.43 -23.53
N LEU A 38 -9.27 -7.53 -22.84
CA LEU A 38 -9.64 -8.88 -23.26
C LEU A 38 -11.09 -9.24 -22.96
N LYS A 39 -11.58 -8.95 -21.73
CA LYS A 39 -12.91 -9.39 -21.25
C LYS A 39 -13.93 -8.26 -21.13
N GLY A 40 -13.50 -7.00 -21.24
CA GLY A 40 -14.34 -5.81 -21.04
C GLY A 40 -14.53 -5.39 -19.58
N TYR A 41 -14.19 -6.23 -18.61
CA TYR A 41 -14.39 -5.95 -17.17
C TYR A 41 -13.51 -6.83 -16.27
N THR A 42 -13.28 -6.38 -15.03
CA THR A 42 -12.62 -7.13 -13.95
C THR A 42 -13.64 -7.50 -12.88
N SER A 43 -13.74 -8.78 -12.52
CA SER A 43 -14.79 -9.26 -11.59
C SER A 43 -14.28 -10.25 -10.55
N TRP A 44 -13.62 -11.33 -10.99
CA TRP A 44 -13.18 -12.41 -10.09
C TRP A 44 -12.12 -11.97 -9.07
N ALA A 45 -11.10 -11.24 -9.53
CA ALA A 45 -10.01 -10.79 -8.65
C ALA A 45 -10.51 -9.82 -7.57
N ILE A 46 -11.35 -8.85 -7.94
CA ILE A 46 -11.94 -7.91 -6.98
C ILE A 46 -12.93 -8.61 -6.04
N GLY A 47 -13.73 -9.56 -6.55
CA GLY A 47 -14.64 -10.36 -5.73
C GLY A 47 -13.89 -11.16 -4.66
N TYR A 48 -12.76 -11.78 -5.01
CA TYR A 48 -11.91 -12.47 -4.05
C TYR A 48 -11.29 -11.50 -3.02
N SER A 49 -10.80 -10.35 -3.46
CA SER A 49 -10.26 -9.32 -2.56
C SER A 49 -11.30 -8.84 -1.55
N VAL A 50 -12.53 -8.56 -1.99
CA VAL A 50 -13.63 -8.16 -1.11
C VAL A 50 -14.02 -9.29 -0.16
N ALA A 51 -14.11 -10.54 -0.64
CA ALA A 51 -14.39 -11.69 0.20
C ALA A 51 -13.32 -11.90 1.29
N SER A 52 -12.05 -11.69 0.95
CA SER A 52 -10.92 -11.75 1.89
C SER A 52 -11.03 -10.67 2.97
N LEU A 53 -11.33 -9.43 2.58
CA LEU A 53 -11.56 -8.33 3.54
C LEU A 53 -12.76 -8.61 4.44
N ALA A 54 -13.88 -9.08 3.87
CA ALA A 54 -15.08 -9.45 4.62
C ALA A 54 -14.80 -10.58 5.61
N ALA A 55 -14.03 -11.61 5.22
CA ALA A 55 -13.63 -12.68 6.12
C ALA A 55 -12.77 -12.17 7.29
N SER A 56 -11.86 -11.22 7.04
CA SER A 56 -11.05 -10.60 8.09
C SER A 56 -11.89 -9.83 9.11
N LEU A 57 -12.93 -9.13 8.64
CA LEU A 57 -13.88 -8.39 9.49
C LEU A 57 -14.79 -9.35 10.28
N LEU A 58 -15.43 -10.30 9.60
CA LEU A 58 -16.43 -11.20 10.18
C LEU A 58 -15.82 -12.18 11.19
N CYS A 59 -14.61 -12.67 10.92
CA CYS A 59 -13.93 -13.64 11.79
C CYS A 59 -12.94 -13.01 12.77
N ASP A 60 -12.95 -11.68 12.94
CA ASP A 60 -12.00 -10.90 13.77
C ASP A 60 -10.54 -11.36 13.61
N GLN A 61 -10.08 -11.56 12.37
CA GLN A 61 -8.79 -12.18 12.12
C GLN A 61 -7.61 -11.25 12.45
N ARG A 62 -7.88 -9.95 12.64
CA ARG A 62 -6.90 -8.93 13.01
C ARG A 62 -5.70 -8.88 12.05
N ARG A 63 -5.95 -9.20 10.78
CA ARG A 63 -4.95 -9.22 9.70
C ARG A 63 -4.70 -7.81 9.20
N ILE A 64 -3.48 -7.58 8.73
CA ILE A 64 -3.09 -6.33 8.08
C ILE A 64 -3.42 -6.44 6.59
N HIS A 65 -4.19 -5.50 6.08
CA HIS A 65 -4.51 -5.38 4.67
C HIS A 65 -4.22 -3.96 4.18
N PRO A 66 -3.72 -3.79 2.95
CA PRO A 66 -3.64 -2.47 2.33
C PRO A 66 -5.06 -2.03 1.97
N VAL A 67 -5.62 -1.10 2.73
CA VAL A 67 -6.97 -0.55 2.52
C VAL A 67 -6.94 0.97 2.55
N SER A 68 -7.87 1.60 1.85
CA SER A 68 -7.96 3.06 1.81
C SER A 68 -8.38 3.60 3.18
N VAL A 69 -7.48 4.33 3.83
CA VAL A 69 -7.69 4.97 5.13
C VAL A 69 -7.38 6.46 5.02
N LEU A 70 -7.90 7.26 5.95
CA LEU A 70 -7.56 8.68 6.04
C LEU A 70 -6.06 8.80 6.35
N ALA A 71 -5.30 9.33 5.42
CA ALA A 71 -3.85 9.40 5.48
C ALA A 71 -3.33 10.67 6.20
N ARG A 72 -4.24 11.46 6.80
CA ARG A 72 -3.90 12.66 7.58
C ARG A 72 -2.87 12.31 8.67
N GLY A 73 -1.78 13.07 8.72
CA GLY A 73 -0.72 12.90 9.72
C GLY A 73 0.23 11.72 9.48
N PHE A 74 0.02 10.91 8.43
CA PHE A 74 0.95 9.85 8.04
C PHE A 74 1.93 10.36 6.97
N HIS A 75 3.21 10.01 7.08
CA HIS A 75 4.25 10.27 6.05
C HIS A 75 4.33 11.74 5.56
N ASP A 76 4.20 12.69 6.50
CA ASP A 76 4.26 14.15 6.27
C ASP A 76 3.14 14.69 5.36
N ILE A 77 1.97 14.05 5.34
CA ILE A 77 0.79 14.57 4.66
C ILE A 77 0.18 15.71 5.51
N PRO A 78 0.00 16.93 4.95
CA PRO A 78 -0.50 18.08 5.69
C PRO A 78 -1.89 17.85 6.30
N ASP A 79 -2.12 18.36 7.51
CA ASP A 79 -3.40 18.22 8.24
C ASP A 79 -4.61 18.84 7.50
N GLY A 80 -4.36 19.74 6.54
CA GLY A 80 -5.39 20.34 5.69
C GLY A 80 -5.83 19.50 4.48
N ASN A 81 -5.14 18.39 4.20
CA ASN A 81 -5.40 17.57 3.01
C ASN A 81 -6.06 16.24 3.42
N ASP A 82 -7.39 16.23 3.43
CA ASP A 82 -8.16 15.01 3.67
C ASP A 82 -8.12 14.09 2.44
N VAL A 83 -7.16 13.16 2.44
CA VAL A 83 -6.95 12.19 1.37
C VAL A 83 -7.04 10.77 1.92
N PHE A 84 -7.75 9.92 1.18
CA PHE A 84 -7.82 8.49 1.45
C PHE A 84 -6.81 7.75 0.58
N LEU A 85 -5.83 7.10 1.22
CA LEU A 85 -4.79 6.32 0.55
C LEU A 85 -4.74 4.90 1.09
N SER A 86 -4.30 3.97 0.25
CA SER A 86 -4.11 2.59 0.66
C SER A 86 -2.89 2.46 1.56
N LEU A 87 -3.13 2.38 2.87
CA LEU A 87 -2.10 2.12 3.89
C LEU A 87 -2.35 0.75 4.53
N PRO A 88 -1.32 0.08 5.06
CA PRO A 88 -1.49 -1.17 5.77
C PRO A 88 -2.27 -0.93 7.06
N ALA A 89 -3.54 -1.32 7.07
CA ALA A 89 -4.39 -1.18 8.24
C ALA A 89 -4.72 -2.55 8.82
N ARG A 90 -4.77 -2.62 10.15
CA ARG A 90 -5.23 -3.79 10.88
C ARG A 90 -6.76 -3.82 10.86
N LEU A 91 -7.33 -4.82 10.21
CA LEU A 91 -8.77 -5.03 10.15
C LEU A 91 -9.21 -6.04 11.20
N GLY A 92 -10.20 -5.68 12.00
CA GLY A 92 -10.89 -6.57 12.93
C GLY A 92 -12.40 -6.34 12.92
N ARG A 93 -13.11 -6.91 13.89
CA ARG A 93 -14.59 -6.86 13.93
C ARG A 93 -15.17 -5.43 13.96
N VAL A 94 -14.42 -4.48 14.51
CA VAL A 94 -14.82 -3.06 14.61
C VAL A 94 -14.42 -2.23 13.38
N GLY A 95 -13.91 -2.87 12.32
CA GLY A 95 -13.35 -2.19 11.16
C GLY A 95 -11.85 -1.99 11.30
N ILE A 96 -11.37 -0.78 11.05
CA ILE A 96 -9.95 -0.43 11.13
C ILE A 96 -9.58 -0.20 12.61
N GLN A 97 -8.72 -1.06 13.15
CA GLN A 97 -8.23 -0.96 14.53
C GLN A 97 -6.99 -0.08 14.67
N GLY A 98 -6.26 0.13 13.58
CA GLY A 98 -5.05 0.93 13.55
C GLY A 98 -4.36 0.80 12.20
N VAL A 99 -3.54 1.80 11.88
CA VAL A 99 -2.68 1.82 10.68
C VAL A 99 -1.27 1.54 11.13
N THR A 100 -0.57 0.63 10.46
CA THR A 100 0.83 0.33 10.75
C THR A 100 1.70 1.35 10.05
N GLU A 101 2.53 2.05 10.81
CA GLU A 101 3.52 2.95 10.25
C GLU A 101 4.67 2.15 9.63
N MET A 102 4.96 2.40 8.35
CA MET A 102 6.04 1.75 7.61
C MET A 102 7.23 2.70 7.50
N GLU A 103 8.44 2.18 7.67
CA GLU A 103 9.65 2.92 7.30
C GLU A 103 9.75 2.95 5.78
N LEU A 104 9.54 4.14 5.19
CA LEU A 104 9.67 4.37 3.75
C LEU A 104 11.02 5.01 3.45
N THR A 105 11.60 4.67 2.30
CA THR A 105 12.72 5.43 1.76
C THR A 105 12.27 6.82 1.32
N GLU A 106 13.19 7.78 1.22
CA GLU A 106 12.84 9.15 0.79
C GLU A 106 12.18 9.18 -0.59
N GLU A 107 12.64 8.33 -1.52
CA GLU A 107 12.05 8.22 -2.85
C GLU A 107 10.62 7.65 -2.81
N GLU A 108 10.35 6.65 -1.99
CA GLU A 108 9.00 6.11 -1.80
C GLU A 108 8.07 7.12 -1.12
N ALA A 109 8.55 7.80 -0.08
CA ALA A 109 7.80 8.85 0.60
C ALA A 109 7.45 9.99 -0.37
N LYS A 110 8.39 10.42 -1.21
CA LYS A 110 8.16 11.42 -2.25
C LYS A 110 7.13 10.96 -3.28
N ARG A 111 7.16 9.69 -3.71
CA ARG A 111 6.15 9.10 -4.61
C ARG A 111 4.77 9.08 -3.95
N LEU A 112 4.69 8.68 -2.68
CA LEU A 112 3.44 8.65 -1.91
C LEU A 112 2.83 10.06 -1.76
N ARG A 113 3.65 11.04 -1.36
CA ARG A 113 3.23 12.45 -1.25
C ARG A 113 2.73 13.01 -2.59
N ARG A 114 3.37 12.64 -3.70
CA ARG A 114 2.91 13.00 -5.05
C ARG A 114 1.54 12.41 -5.36
N SER A 115 1.32 11.12 -5.09
CA SER A 115 0.02 10.47 -5.26
C SER A 115 -1.07 11.11 -4.39
N ALA A 116 -0.73 11.43 -3.13
CA ALA A 116 -1.62 12.13 -2.21
C ALA A 116 -2.09 13.48 -2.79
N LYS A 117 -1.14 14.27 -3.30
CA LYS A 117 -1.41 15.58 -3.91
C LYS A 117 -2.33 15.46 -5.13
N THR A 118 -2.07 14.52 -6.04
CA THR A 118 -2.91 14.33 -7.23
C THR A 118 -4.34 13.94 -6.88
N ILE A 119 -4.54 13.08 -5.87
CA ILE A 119 -5.88 12.71 -5.43
C ILE A 119 -6.57 13.90 -4.76
N TRP A 120 -5.87 14.64 -3.90
CA TRP A 120 -6.39 15.84 -3.27
C TRP A 120 -6.86 16.89 -4.28
N GLU A 121 -6.04 17.20 -5.29
CA GLU A 121 -6.38 18.14 -6.36
C GLU A 121 -7.66 17.69 -7.09
N ASN A 122 -7.79 16.40 -7.38
CA ASN A 122 -9.00 15.85 -8.01
C ASN A 122 -10.23 15.93 -7.11
N CYS A 123 -10.09 15.69 -5.80
CA CYS A 123 -11.18 15.86 -4.83
C CYS A 123 -11.66 17.31 -4.77
N GLN A 124 -10.73 18.28 -4.75
CA GLN A 124 -11.05 19.71 -4.77
C GLN A 124 -11.76 20.13 -6.06
N LEU A 125 -11.37 19.60 -7.22
CA LEU A 125 -12.07 19.83 -8.48
C LEU A 125 -13.51 19.33 -8.46
N LEU A 126 -13.80 18.26 -7.70
CA LEU A 126 -15.12 17.70 -7.52
C LEU A 126 -15.93 18.36 -6.39
N GLY A 127 -15.34 19.32 -5.66
CA GLY A 127 -15.97 19.99 -4.52
C GLY A 127 -16.10 19.10 -3.27
N LEU A 128 -15.24 18.08 -3.15
CA LEU A 128 -15.13 17.18 -2.00
C LEU A 128 -14.01 17.60 -1.05
#